data_AF-A0A7H4M9F5-F1
#
_entry.id   AF-A0A7H4M9F5-F1
#
_cell.length_a   1.000
_cell.length_b   1.000
_cell.length_c   1.000
_cell.angle_alpha   90.00
_cell.angle_beta   90.00
_cell.angle_gamma   90.00
#
_symmetry.space_group_name_H-M   'P 1'
#
loop_
_entity.id
_entity.type
_entity.pdbx_description
1 polymer ?
#
loop_
_entity_poly.entity_id
_entity_poly.type
_entity_poly.pdbx_seq_one_letter_code
_entity_poly.pdbx_strand_id
1 'polypeptide(L)' 'MPLICVCSPKGGVGKTTLAANLAYSLARTGSKVLALDFDVQNALRLHFGVPLSDERATWRRRWNCMTGASVC' A
#
# COMPACT_ATOMS: atom_id res chain seq x y z
N MET A 1 17.18 -3.80 -6.39
CA MET A 1 15.80 -3.44 -6.00
C MET A 1 15.89 -2.78 -4.64
N PRO A 2 15.61 -1.46 -4.51
CA PRO A 2 15.72 -0.75 -3.24
C PRO A 2 14.61 -1.21 -2.26
N LEU A 3 14.97 -1.38 -0.99
CA LEU A 3 14.05 -1.73 0.11
C LEU A 3 13.93 -0.55 1.07
N ILE A 4 12.71 -0.15 1.40
CA ILE A 4 12.42 0.95 2.33
C ILE A 4 11.55 0.40 3.47
N CYS A 5 12.07 0.40 4.71
CA CYS A 5 11.35 0.01 5.94
C CYS A 5 10.81 1.28 6.61
N VAL A 6 9.50 1.35 6.84
CA VAL A 6 8.90 2.40 7.68
C VAL A 6 8.51 1.78 9.01
N CYS A 7 9.36 1.97 10.02
CA CYS A 7 9.40 1.14 11.21
C CYS A 7 9.53 2.03 12.45
N SER A 8 8.71 1.81 13.49
CA SER A 8 8.65 2.63 14.72
C SER A 8 8.00 1.87 15.87
N PRO A 9 8.57 1.95 17.10
CA PRO A 9 8.08 1.22 18.28
C PRO A 9 6.73 1.73 18.80
N LYS A 10 6.32 2.95 18.44
CA LYS A 10 5.06 3.54 18.91
C LYS A 10 3.94 3.37 17.88
N GLY A 11 2.77 2.95 18.35
CA GLY A 11 1.54 2.92 17.55
C GLY A 11 1.02 4.33 17.23
N GLY A 12 0.33 4.49 16.10
CA GLY A 12 -0.35 5.75 15.76
C GLY A 12 0.55 6.91 15.30
N VAL A 13 1.85 6.69 15.08
CA VAL A 13 2.78 7.74 14.58
C VAL A 13 2.72 7.98 13.07
N GLY A 14 1.79 7.32 12.36
CA GLY A 14 1.62 7.49 10.91
C GLY A 14 2.52 6.63 10.02
N LYS A 15 3.10 5.53 10.52
CA LYS A 15 3.93 4.60 9.71
C LYS A 15 3.22 4.13 8.43
N THR A 16 2.02 3.57 8.60
CA THR A 16 1.21 3.04 7.50
C THR A 16 0.82 4.14 6.52
N THR A 17 0.44 5.31 7.04
CA THR A 17 0.13 6.49 6.23
C THR A 17 1.32 6.94 5.40
N LEU A 18 2.52 6.99 5.98
CA LEU A 18 3.74 7.36 5.28
C LEU A 18 4.12 6.32 4.22
N ALA A 19 4.06 5.03 4.58
CA ALA A 19 4.34 3.93 3.67
C ALA A 19 3.39 3.93 2.46
N ALA A 20 2.09 4.16 2.68
CA ALA A 20 1.09 4.26 1.63
C ALA A 20 1.38 5.41 0.66
N ASN A 21 1.62 6.61 1.19
CA ASN A 21 1.89 7.80 0.38
C ASN A 21 3.22 7.70 -0.38
N LEU A 22 4.25 7.12 0.24
CA LEU A 22 5.53 6.88 -0.41
C LEU A 22 5.36 5.90 -1.58
N ALA A 23 4.66 4.79 -1.35
CA ALA A 23 4.40 3.81 -2.39
C ALA A 23 3.57 4.39 -3.54
N TYR A 24 2.53 5.16 -3.22
CA TYR A 24 1.70 5.86 -4.20
C TYR A 24 2.50 6.86 -5.04
N SER A 25 3.34 7.68 -4.39
CA SER A 25 4.17 8.67 -5.08
C SER A 25 5.19 8.00 -6.02
N LEU A 26 5.89 6.96 -5.55
CA LEU A 26 6.84 6.20 -6.36
C LEU A 26 6.16 5.50 -7.54
N ALA A 27 4.95 4.96 -7.35
CA ALA A 27 4.18 4.35 -8.43
C ALA A 27 3.75 5.40 -9.47
N ARG A 28 3.34 6.59 -9.02
CA ARG A 28 2.98 7.72 -9.90
C ARG A 28 4.14 8.24 -10.75
N THR A 29 5.38 8.12 -10.28
CA THR A 29 6.57 8.48 -11.08
C THR A 29 6.98 7.38 -12.07
N GLY A 30 6.17 6.33 -12.22
CA GLY A 30 6.43 5.21 -13.14
C GLY A 30 7.26 4.07 -12.55
N SER A 31 7.55 4.10 -11.24
CA SER A 31 8.30 3.01 -10.59
C SER A 31 7.42 1.79 -10.37
N LYS A 32 8.00 0.59 -10.50
CA LYS A 32 7.36 -0.65 -10.04
C LYS A 32 7.58 -0.78 -8.53
N VAL A 33 6.52 -0.55 -7.74
CA VAL A 33 6.53 -0.54 -6.26
C VAL A 33 5.72 -1.69 -5.63
N LEU A 34 6.38 -2.53 -4.85
CA LEU A 34 5.69 -3.48 -3.99
C LEU A 34 5.50 -2.88 -2.59
N ALA A 35 4.25 -2.75 -2.13
CA ALA A 35 3.94 -2.32 -0.77
C ALA A 35 3.57 -3.54 0.09
N LEU A 36 4.17 -3.64 1.27
CA LEU A 36 4.00 -4.73 2.23
C LEU A 36 3.61 -4.14 3.59
N ASP A 37 2.60 -4.72 4.24
CA ASP A 37 2.21 -4.38 5.61
C ASP A 37 2.47 -5.59 6.51
N PHE A 38 3.23 -5.37 7.58
CA PHE A 38 3.51 -6.38 8.61
C PHE A 38 2.83 -6.04 9.95
N ASP A 39 1.88 -5.10 9.94
CA ASP A 39 1.01 -4.83 11.07
C ASP A 39 -0.19 -5.80 11.10
N VAL A 40 -0.53 -6.35 12.27
CA VAL A 40 -1.67 -7.25 12.46
C VAL A 40 -2.98 -6.61 12.03
N GLN A 41 -3.10 -5.27 12.16
CA GLN A 41 -4.29 -4.54 11.72
C GLN A 41 -4.43 -4.50 10.19
N ASN A 42 -3.30 -4.66 9.48
CA ASN A 42 -3.20 -4.55 8.03
C ASN A 42 -3.95 -3.31 7.51
N ALA A 43 -3.65 -2.16 8.11
CA ALA A 43 -4.33 -0.90 7.82
C ALA A 43 -3.92 -0.34 6.45
N LEU A 44 -2.80 -0.77 5.89
CA LEU A 44 -2.31 -0.33 4.57
C LEU A 44 -3.32 -0.61 3.46
N ARG A 45 -4.04 -1.73 3.56
CA ARG A 45 -5.03 -2.16 2.56
C ARG A 45 -6.13 -1.11 2.32
N LEU A 46 -6.50 -0.37 3.37
CA LEU A 46 -7.53 0.67 3.31
C LEU A 46 -7.07 1.87 2.48
N HIS A 47 -5.77 2.18 2.49
CA HIS A 47 -5.21 3.25 1.66
C HIS A 47 -5.24 2.91 0.16
N PHE A 48 -5.37 1.63 -0.19
CA PHE A 48 -5.44 1.13 -1.57
C PHE A 48 -6.83 0.65 -1.97
N GLY A 49 -7.88 0.94 -1.18
CA GLY A 49 -9.26 0.57 -1.50
C GLY A 49 -9.57 -0.92 -1.37
N VAL A 50 -8.70 -1.71 -0.73
CA VAL A 50 -8.91 -3.15 -0.56
C VAL A 50 -9.89 -3.37 0.62
N PRO A 51 -11.05 -4.02 0.39
CA PRO A 51 -12.06 -4.20 1.42
C PRO A 51 -11.60 -5.15 2.55
N LEU A 52 -12.08 -4.91 3.77
CA LEU A 52 -11.72 -5.71 4.95
C LEU A 52 -12.17 -7.18 4.85
N SER A 53 -13.24 -7.43 4.09
CA SER A 53 -13.83 -8.76 3.87
C SER A 53 -13.03 -9.62 2.89
N ASP A 54 -12.11 -9.05 2.11
CA ASP A 54 -11.27 -9.81 1.19
C ASP A 54 -9.99 -10.25 1.91
N GLU A 55 -10.09 -11.33 2.70
CA GLU A 55 -8.93 -11.99 3.32
C GLU A 55 -7.98 -12.59 2.28
N ARG A 56 -8.48 -12.81 1.05
CA ARG A 56 -7.73 -13.23 -0.13
C ARG A 56 -7.48 -12.05 -1.06
N ALA A 57 -7.23 -10.85 -0.51
CA ALA A 57 -6.66 -9.73 -1.24
C ALA A 57 -5.32 -10.17 -1.85
N THR A 58 -5.45 -10.82 -2.99
CA THR A 58 -4.44 -11.62 -3.65
C THR A 58 -3.60 -10.65 -4.42
N TRP A 59 -2.29 -10.86 -4.39
CA TRP A 59 -1.20 -10.16 -5.09
C TRP A 59 -1.43 -9.80 -6.57
N ARG A 60 -2.57 -10.16 -7.15
CA ARG A 60 -2.88 -10.19 -8.57
C ARG A 60 -4.06 -9.29 -8.98
N ARG A 61 -4.69 -8.55 -8.07
CA ARG A 61 -5.73 -7.59 -8.43
C ARG A 61 -5.16 -6.16 -8.57
N ARG A 62 -4.86 -5.85 -9.84
CA ARG A 62 -4.94 -4.51 -10.44
C ARG A 62 -3.80 -3.53 -10.17
N TRP A 63 -2.64 -3.83 -10.77
CA TRP A 63 -1.66 -2.81 -11.15
C TRP A 63 -2.19 -1.79 -12.18
N ASN A 64 -3.28 -2.15 -12.89
CA ASN A 64 -3.85 -1.31 -13.96
C ASN A 64 -4.69 -0.11 -13.47
N CYS A 65 -4.81 0.14 -12.15
CA CYS A 65 -5.67 1.23 -11.67
C CYS A 65 -4.96 2.58 -11.55
N MET A 66 -3.63 2.64 -11.45
CA MET A 66 -2.92 3.89 -11.18
C MET A 66 -2.45 4.65 -12.44
N THR A 67 -2.60 4.07 -13.64
CA THR A 67 -2.24 4.72 -14.92
C THR A 67 -3.42 5.34 -15.68
N GLY A 68 -4.63 5.38 -15.11
CA GLY A 68 -5.70 6.27 -15.60
C GLY A 68 -7.05 5.67 -16.01
N ALA A 69 -7.64 4.70 -15.29
CA ALA A 69 -9.06 4.40 -15.48
C ALA A 69 -9.74 3.77 -14.24
N SER A 70 -10.75 4.52 -13.77
CA SER A 70 -11.87 4.14 -12.91
C SER A 70 -11.55 3.48 -11.56
N VAL A 71 -12.01 4.18 -10.52
CA VAL A 71 -12.59 3.67 -9.27
C VAL A 71 -12.79 2.16 -9.27
N CYS A 72 -12.12 1.48 -8.33
CA CYS A 72 -12.57 0.30 -7.58
C CYS A 72 -11.71 0.28 -6.31
#